data_AF-A0AAU4ZNA5-F1
#
_entry.id   AF-A0AAU4ZNA5-F1
#
_cell.length_a   1.000
_cell.length_b   1.000
_cell.length_c   1.000
_cell.angle_alpha   90.00
_cell.angle_beta   90.00
_cell.angle_gamma   90.00
#
_symmetry.space_group_name_H-M   'P 1'
#
loop_
_entity.id
_entity.type
_entity.pdbx_description
1 polymer ?
#
loop_
_entity_poly.entity_id
_entity_poly.type
_entity_poly.pdbx_seq_one_letter_code
_entity_poly.pdbx_strand_id
1 'polypeptide(L)'
;MRKTGKSKALLATGTMMAALLGGVITASPANAAAPVFASGPAAAAAIHPCGETTIRTRSALTLIIVPRIRGSISTCYARQGMSGDYVYALQVNILVCYAGTPAATYIKNSGGADGVYGAGTRDAFKWIQRNVWGLTGSNVDGVYGPYARDHMLFALWWHTNTVPTTTNGRCSRYDV
;
A
#
# COMPACT_ATOMS: atom_id res chain seq x y z
N MET A 1 18.75 52.76 18.45
CA MET A 1 18.94 52.65 16.99
C MET A 1 20.42 52.44 16.69
N ARG A 2 20.77 51.39 15.93
CA ARG A 2 21.84 51.29 14.90
C ARG A 2 23.24 51.86 15.23
N LYS A 3 24.38 51.20 15.05
CA LYS A 3 24.82 50.05 14.22
C LYS A 3 26.20 49.61 14.76
N THR A 4 26.42 48.32 15.02
CA THR A 4 27.77 47.73 15.13
C THR A 4 28.21 47.23 13.76
N GLY A 5 29.42 47.62 13.36
CA GLY A 5 30.00 47.37 12.05
C GLY A 5 30.98 46.19 12.06
N LYS A 6 30.84 45.34 11.03
CA LYS A 6 31.86 44.69 10.20
C LYS A 6 33.03 43.98 10.90
N SER A 7 33.03 42.66 10.78
CA SER A 7 34.25 41.89 10.49
C SER A 7 33.95 40.83 9.43
N LYS A 8 34.85 40.76 8.45
CA LYS A 8 34.72 40.10 7.16
C LYS A 8 34.97 38.59 7.28
N ALA A 9 34.21 37.81 6.51
CA ALA A 9 34.36 36.38 6.38
C ALA A 9 35.68 36.01 5.67
N LEU A 10 36.36 35.01 6.23
CA LEU A 10 37.59 34.42 5.71
C LEU A 10 37.24 33.37 4.65
N LEU A 11 37.82 33.50 3.45
CA LEU A 11 37.74 32.52 2.38
C LEU A 11 38.50 31.25 2.77
N ALA A 12 37.84 30.10 2.71
CA ALA A 12 38.47 28.79 2.72
C ALA A 12 38.35 28.18 1.32
N THR A 13 39.44 28.29 0.57
CA THR A 13 39.68 27.69 -0.75
C THR A 13 39.92 26.19 -0.56
N GLY A 14 38.96 25.36 -0.96
CA GLY A 14 39.08 23.90 -0.92
C GLY A 14 39.18 23.32 -2.32
N THR A 15 40.38 22.90 -2.67
CA THR A 15 40.89 22.31 -3.92
C THR A 15 39.98 21.28 -4.62
N MET A 16 39.82 21.46 -5.94
CA MET A 16 39.38 20.40 -6.86
C MET A 16 40.51 19.38 -7.07
N MET A 17 40.20 18.09 -7.01
CA MET A 17 41.01 17.05 -7.65
C MET A 17 40.14 16.26 -8.61
N ALA A 18 40.41 16.47 -9.88
CA ALA A 18 39.98 15.63 -10.99
C ALA A 18 40.95 14.45 -11.11
N ALA A 19 40.42 13.23 -11.18
CA ALA A 19 41.14 12.06 -11.67
C ALA A 19 40.20 11.34 -12.67
N LEU A 20 40.48 11.55 -13.95
CA LEU A 20 40.00 10.78 -15.08
C LEU A 20 41.17 9.93 -15.59
N LEU A 21 40.84 8.87 -16.36
CA LEU A 21 41.68 7.83 -16.98
C LEU A 21 41.84 6.59 -16.07
N GLY A 22 41.44 5.37 -16.42
CA GLY A 22 40.94 4.76 -17.65
C GLY A 22 41.15 3.25 -17.49
N GLY A 23 40.16 2.40 -17.77
CA GLY A 23 40.34 0.96 -17.61
C GLY A 23 39.10 0.12 -17.88
N VAL A 24 39.06 -0.47 -19.08
CA VAL A 24 38.41 -1.72 -19.51
C VAL A 24 36.88 -1.83 -19.33
N ILE A 25 36.17 -1.75 -20.45
CA ILE A 25 34.77 -2.16 -20.61
C ILE A 25 34.74 -3.68 -20.75
N THR A 26 34.42 -4.39 -19.67
CA THR A 26 33.93 -5.78 -19.74
C THR A 26 32.42 -5.77 -19.54
N ALA A 27 31.70 -6.25 -20.53
CA ALA A 27 30.24 -6.28 -20.57
C ALA A 27 29.66 -7.37 -19.62
N SER A 28 28.69 -6.93 -18.82
CA SER A 28 27.53 -7.66 -18.24
C SER A 28 27.79 -8.73 -17.16
N PRO A 29 26.82 -8.98 -16.25
CA PRO A 29 25.46 -8.43 -16.16
C PRO A 29 25.23 -7.55 -14.92
N ALA A 30 24.09 -6.87 -14.94
CA ALA A 30 23.54 -6.13 -13.81
C ALA A 30 23.38 -7.04 -12.58
N ASN A 31 24.36 -7.02 -11.68
CA ASN A 31 24.06 -7.19 -10.26
C ASN A 31 23.38 -5.89 -9.82
N ALA A 32 22.10 -5.76 -10.16
CA ALA A 32 21.21 -4.88 -9.43
C ALA A 32 21.41 -5.26 -7.97
N ALA A 33 22.11 -4.41 -7.23
CA ALA A 33 22.10 -4.46 -5.78
C ALA A 33 20.62 -4.46 -5.42
N ALA A 34 20.12 -5.62 -4.98
CA ALA A 34 18.80 -5.73 -4.40
C ALA A 34 18.77 -4.62 -3.35
N PRO A 35 17.85 -3.65 -3.45
CA PRO A 35 17.82 -2.61 -2.44
C PRO A 35 17.57 -3.34 -1.12
N VAL A 36 18.50 -3.17 -0.18
CA VAL A 36 18.29 -3.57 1.20
C VAL A 36 17.19 -2.66 1.71
N PHE A 37 15.93 -3.06 1.47
CA PHE A 37 14.78 -2.38 2.03
C PHE A 37 14.68 -2.80 3.49
N ALA A 38 15.34 -2.03 4.34
CA ALA A 38 14.95 -1.97 5.74
C ALA A 38 13.50 -1.48 5.82
N SER A 39 12.58 -2.37 6.19
CA SER A 39 11.38 -2.05 6.98
C SER A 39 10.66 -3.36 7.29
N GLY A 40 10.34 -3.61 8.56
CA GLY A 40 9.43 -4.67 8.98
C GLY A 40 7.99 -4.12 9.00
N PRO A 41 7.10 -4.55 8.09
CA PRO A 41 5.76 -4.00 7.97
C PRO A 41 4.68 -5.11 7.98
N ALA A 42 3.38 -4.76 8.07
CA ALA A 42 2.26 -5.68 7.83
C ALA A 42 2.29 -6.33 6.42
N ALA A 43 3.09 -5.76 5.51
CA ALA A 43 3.46 -6.30 4.21
C ALA A 43 4.49 -7.45 4.22
N ALA A 44 5.21 -7.70 5.34
CA ALA A 44 6.46 -8.47 5.39
C ALA A 44 6.43 -9.91 4.85
N ALA A 45 5.25 -10.48 4.61
CA ALA A 45 5.11 -11.87 4.13
C ALA A 45 4.71 -12.00 2.65
N ALA A 46 4.45 -10.91 1.92
CA ALA A 46 4.08 -10.98 0.49
C ALA A 46 5.27 -10.69 -0.43
N ILE A 47 5.59 -11.66 -1.30
CA ILE A 47 6.74 -11.59 -2.21
C ILE A 47 6.37 -10.91 -3.53
N HIS A 48 5.09 -10.93 -3.91
CA HIS A 48 4.63 -10.43 -5.21
C HIS A 48 3.50 -9.38 -5.09
N PRO A 49 3.46 -8.40 -6.01
CA PRO A 49 2.35 -7.47 -6.08
C PRO A 49 1.04 -8.21 -6.43
N CYS A 50 -0.08 -7.73 -5.90
CA CYS A 50 -1.40 -8.16 -6.34
C CYS A 50 -1.59 -7.77 -7.81
N GLY A 51 -2.22 -8.65 -8.59
CA GLY A 51 -2.49 -8.40 -10.00
C GLY A 51 -3.95 -8.54 -10.39
N GLU A 52 -4.72 -9.33 -9.63
CA GLU A 52 -6.13 -9.66 -9.91
C GLU A 52 -6.91 -9.84 -8.58
N THR A 53 -8.22 -10.05 -8.68
CA THR A 53 -9.07 -10.46 -7.57
C THR A 53 -9.38 -11.96 -7.65
N THR A 54 -9.75 -12.55 -6.53
CA THR A 54 -10.34 -13.90 -6.48
C THR A 54 -11.63 -13.85 -5.69
N ILE A 55 -12.60 -14.64 -6.14
CA ILE A 55 -13.85 -14.85 -5.42
C ILE A 55 -13.62 -15.97 -4.40
N ARG A 56 -14.08 -15.76 -3.16
CA ARG A 56 -14.20 -16.81 -2.14
C ARG A 56 -15.64 -16.92 -1.71
N THR A 57 -16.25 -18.05 -2.05
CA THR A 57 -17.60 -18.40 -1.61
C THR A 57 -17.60 -18.66 -0.11
N ARG A 58 -18.51 -18.01 0.62
CA ARG A 58 -18.72 -18.13 2.07
C ARG A 58 -19.90 -19.02 2.40
N SER A 59 -20.92 -19.01 1.56
CA SER A 59 -22.08 -19.90 1.61
C SER A 59 -22.62 -20.12 0.20
N ALA A 60 -23.67 -20.93 0.05
CA ALA A 60 -24.34 -21.10 -1.24
C ALA A 60 -24.76 -19.78 -1.91
N LEU A 61 -24.93 -18.69 -1.14
CA LEU A 61 -25.49 -17.42 -1.62
C LEU A 61 -24.57 -16.21 -1.38
N THR A 62 -23.48 -16.35 -0.62
CA THR A 62 -22.61 -15.23 -0.24
C THR A 62 -21.15 -15.47 -0.63
N LEU A 63 -20.49 -14.42 -1.11
CA LEU A 63 -19.08 -14.43 -1.49
C LEU A 63 -18.34 -13.18 -1.00
N ILE A 64 -17.03 -13.29 -0.86
CA ILE A 64 -16.12 -12.15 -0.68
C ILE A 64 -15.16 -12.05 -1.87
N ILE A 65 -14.71 -10.84 -2.18
CA ILE A 65 -13.75 -10.55 -3.26
C ILE A 65 -12.46 -10.06 -2.61
N VAL A 66 -11.37 -10.79 -2.86
CA VAL A 66 -10.08 -10.59 -2.19
C VAL A 66 -8.98 -10.41 -3.24
N PRO A 67 -8.03 -9.47 -3.07
CA PRO A 67 -6.85 -9.38 -3.92
C PRO A 67 -6.04 -10.70 -3.97
N ARG A 68 -5.51 -11.05 -5.15
CA ARG A 68 -4.67 -12.23 -5.39
C ARG A 68 -3.51 -11.88 -6.35
N ILE A 69 -2.46 -12.70 -6.32
CA ILE A 69 -1.41 -12.74 -7.35
C ILE A 69 -2.01 -13.31 -8.66
N ARG A 70 -1.56 -12.81 -9.82
CA ARG A 70 -1.73 -13.49 -11.11
C ARG A 70 -1.06 -14.87 -11.09
N GLY A 71 -1.82 -15.94 -11.28
CA GLY A 71 -1.27 -17.27 -11.56
C GLY A 71 -0.97 -18.21 -10.37
N SER A 72 -0.52 -17.76 -9.18
CA SER A 72 -0.47 -18.59 -7.94
C SER A 72 0.01 -17.80 -6.71
N ILE A 73 -0.23 -18.38 -5.53
CA ILE A 73 -0.10 -17.93 -4.12
C ILE A 73 -1.00 -16.77 -3.67
N SER A 74 -1.55 -16.91 -2.46
CA SER A 74 -2.58 -16.07 -1.83
C SER A 74 -2.03 -14.88 -1.05
N THR A 75 -0.71 -14.72 -1.04
CA THR A 75 0.02 -13.71 -0.27
C THR A 75 0.60 -12.65 -1.20
N CYS A 76 -0.25 -11.71 -1.62
CA CYS A 76 0.15 -10.55 -2.42
C CYS A 76 0.15 -9.27 -1.60
N TYR A 77 0.81 -8.23 -2.11
CA TYR A 77 0.71 -6.88 -1.55
C TYR A 77 0.12 -5.88 -2.54
N ALA A 78 -0.59 -4.88 -2.02
CA ALA A 78 -0.99 -3.69 -2.75
C ALA A 78 -0.59 -2.44 -1.96
N ARG A 79 0.08 -1.50 -2.63
CA ARG A 79 0.64 -0.28 -2.03
C ARG A 79 0.42 0.92 -2.95
N GLN A 80 0.77 2.10 -2.44
CA GLN A 80 0.64 3.34 -3.18
C GLN A 80 1.32 3.27 -4.57
N GLY A 81 0.62 3.78 -5.59
CA GLY A 81 1.06 3.79 -6.99
C GLY A 81 0.60 2.58 -7.80
N MET A 82 -0.01 1.58 -7.18
CA MET A 82 -0.62 0.44 -7.87
C MET A 82 -2.06 0.73 -8.29
N SER A 83 -2.55 0.06 -9.34
CA SER A 83 -3.92 0.19 -9.81
C SER A 83 -4.47 -1.11 -10.41
N GLY A 84 -5.80 -1.23 -10.41
CA GLY A 84 -6.55 -2.35 -10.98
C GLY A 84 -7.72 -2.79 -10.09
N ASP A 85 -8.44 -3.81 -10.55
CA ASP A 85 -9.66 -4.31 -9.90
C ASP A 85 -9.45 -4.75 -8.45
N TYR A 86 -8.23 -5.21 -8.12
CA TYR A 86 -7.88 -5.57 -6.74
C TYR A 86 -7.81 -4.36 -5.82
N VAL A 87 -7.38 -3.20 -6.31
CA VAL A 87 -7.42 -1.95 -5.53
C VAL A 87 -8.86 -1.49 -5.38
N TYR A 88 -9.64 -1.55 -6.46
CA TYR A 88 -11.05 -1.18 -6.44
C TYR A 88 -11.81 -2.00 -5.38
N ALA A 89 -11.61 -3.32 -5.37
CA ALA A 89 -12.18 -4.21 -4.37
C ALA A 89 -11.80 -3.80 -2.93
N LEU A 90 -10.54 -3.45 -2.67
CA LEU A 90 -10.11 -2.98 -1.35
C LEU A 90 -10.83 -1.69 -0.94
N GLN A 91 -10.93 -0.72 -1.85
CA GLN A 91 -11.60 0.54 -1.58
C GLN A 91 -13.09 0.34 -1.27
N VAL A 92 -13.78 -0.53 -2.02
CA VAL A 92 -15.18 -0.86 -1.74
C VAL A 92 -15.32 -1.57 -0.39
N ASN A 93 -14.45 -2.53 -0.07
CA ASN A 93 -14.45 -3.16 1.26
C ASN A 93 -14.31 -2.13 2.39
N ILE A 94 -13.47 -1.11 2.21
CA ILE A 94 -13.34 0.01 3.17
C ILE A 94 -14.63 0.82 3.25
N LEU A 95 -15.20 1.21 2.11
CA LEU A 95 -16.40 2.04 2.06
C LEU A 95 -17.61 1.35 2.71
N VAL A 96 -17.74 0.03 2.56
CA VAL A 96 -18.83 -0.78 3.13
C VAL A 96 -18.56 -1.10 4.59
N CYS A 97 -17.44 -1.76 4.88
CA CYS A 97 -17.23 -2.39 6.19
C CYS A 97 -16.63 -1.49 7.26
N TYR A 98 -16.11 -0.34 6.83
CA TYR A 98 -15.58 0.69 7.72
C TYR A 98 -16.36 2.00 7.53
N ALA A 99 -17.62 1.91 7.09
CA ALA A 99 -18.53 3.03 6.96
C ALA A 99 -18.60 3.83 8.28
N GLY A 100 -18.64 5.16 8.17
CA GLY A 100 -18.65 6.06 9.34
C GLY A 100 -17.28 6.28 10.01
N THR A 101 -16.22 5.57 9.60
CA THR A 101 -14.87 5.77 10.14
C THR A 101 -14.03 6.73 9.29
N PRO A 102 -12.93 7.29 9.84
CA PRO A 102 -11.95 8.04 9.04
C PRO A 102 -11.39 7.27 7.84
N ALA A 103 -11.26 5.94 7.90
CA ALA A 103 -10.80 5.16 6.75
C ALA A 103 -11.72 5.34 5.54
N ALA A 104 -13.04 5.22 5.72
CA ALA A 104 -13.99 5.46 4.63
C ALA A 104 -13.98 6.93 4.16
N THR A 105 -13.73 7.88 5.06
CA THR A 105 -13.58 9.31 4.70
C THR A 105 -12.36 9.56 3.83
N TYR A 106 -11.21 8.94 4.11
CA TYR A 106 -10.03 9.07 3.25
C TYR A 106 -10.28 8.58 1.83
N ILE A 107 -10.99 7.46 1.66
CA ILE A 107 -11.39 6.96 0.33
C ILE A 107 -12.33 7.94 -0.38
N LYS A 108 -13.39 8.40 0.30
CA LYS A 108 -14.37 9.34 -0.28
C LYS A 108 -13.71 10.66 -0.72
N ASN A 109 -12.81 11.19 0.10
CA ASN A 109 -12.12 12.45 -0.18
C ASN A 109 -11.04 12.30 -1.27
N SER A 110 -10.67 11.08 -1.64
CA SER A 110 -9.68 10.80 -2.69
C SER A 110 -10.29 10.30 -3.99
N GLY A 111 -11.56 10.61 -4.28
CA GLY A 111 -12.23 10.20 -5.52
C GLY A 111 -13.08 8.94 -5.41
N GLY A 112 -13.19 8.34 -4.22
CA GLY A 112 -14.00 7.14 -3.99
C GLY A 112 -13.26 5.85 -4.34
N ALA A 113 -14.02 4.80 -4.66
CA ALA A 113 -13.46 3.58 -5.20
C ALA A 113 -13.19 3.78 -6.71
N ASP A 114 -11.93 3.99 -7.06
CA ASP A 114 -11.46 4.33 -8.41
C ASP A 114 -10.46 3.31 -8.97
N GLY A 115 -10.09 2.30 -8.18
CA GLY A 115 -9.11 1.30 -8.56
C GLY A 115 -7.66 1.80 -8.57
N VAL A 116 -7.38 2.98 -8.01
CA VAL A 116 -6.03 3.55 -7.92
C VAL A 116 -5.62 3.66 -6.46
N TYR A 117 -4.48 3.05 -6.11
CA TYR A 117 -3.97 3.06 -4.74
C TYR A 117 -3.26 4.39 -4.51
N GLY A 118 -4.05 5.45 -4.32
CA GLY A 118 -3.59 6.80 -4.05
C GLY A 118 -3.24 7.03 -2.57
N ALA A 119 -2.96 8.28 -2.22
CA ALA A 119 -2.70 8.69 -0.85
C ALA A 119 -3.89 8.38 0.08
N GLY A 120 -5.13 8.59 -0.39
CA GLY A 120 -6.33 8.28 0.39
C GLY A 120 -6.45 6.80 0.74
N THR A 121 -6.13 5.89 -0.19
CA THR A 121 -6.13 4.44 0.09
C THR A 121 -5.04 4.05 1.08
N ARG A 122 -3.83 4.60 0.93
CA ARG A 122 -2.73 4.40 1.90
C ARG A 122 -3.12 4.88 3.29
N ASP A 123 -3.69 6.08 3.41
CA ASP A 123 -4.03 6.69 4.69
C ASP A 123 -5.21 5.98 5.36
N ALA A 124 -6.18 5.47 4.56
CA ALA A 124 -7.20 4.56 5.04
C ALA A 124 -6.61 3.30 5.67
N PHE A 125 -5.65 2.64 5.00
CA PHE A 125 -4.98 1.45 5.55
C PHE A 125 -4.17 1.77 6.81
N LYS A 126 -3.43 2.88 6.85
CA LYS A 126 -2.72 3.30 8.07
C LYS A 126 -3.68 3.51 9.23
N TRP A 127 -4.84 4.10 8.97
CA TRP A 127 -5.86 4.28 9.99
C TRP A 127 -6.39 2.94 10.49
N ILE A 128 -6.74 2.01 9.60
CA ILE A 128 -7.26 0.68 9.98
C ILE A 128 -6.21 -0.08 10.80
N GLN A 129 -4.97 -0.13 10.31
CA GLN A 129 -3.85 -0.79 10.99
C GLN A 129 -3.68 -0.28 12.41
N ARG A 130 -3.70 1.03 12.59
CA ARG A 130 -3.50 1.65 13.91
C ARG A 130 -4.71 1.49 14.82
N ASN A 131 -5.90 1.79 14.32
CA ASN A 131 -7.09 2.01 15.17
C ASN A 131 -7.99 0.79 15.28
N VAL A 132 -7.92 -0.14 14.32
CA VAL A 132 -8.73 -1.37 14.32
C VAL A 132 -7.89 -2.57 14.72
N TRP A 133 -6.63 -2.64 14.27
CA TRP A 133 -5.74 -3.78 14.56
C TRP A 133 -4.71 -3.48 15.65
N GLY A 134 -4.66 -2.25 16.17
CA GLY A 134 -3.76 -1.88 17.27
C GLY A 134 -2.28 -1.88 16.91
N LEU A 135 -1.93 -1.83 15.61
CA LEU A 135 -0.54 -1.81 15.16
C LEU A 135 0.14 -0.48 15.49
N THR A 136 1.45 -0.54 15.75
CA THR A 136 2.27 0.62 16.11
C THR A 136 3.59 0.63 15.35
N GLY A 137 4.29 1.77 15.38
CA GLY A 137 5.61 1.92 14.75
C GLY A 137 5.61 1.62 13.25
N SER A 138 6.61 0.84 12.81
CA SER A 138 6.78 0.45 11.40
C SER A 138 5.70 -0.51 10.88
N ASN A 139 4.90 -1.11 11.77
CA ASN A 139 3.81 -2.01 11.38
C ASN A 139 2.58 -1.24 10.82
N VAL A 140 2.55 0.09 10.94
CA VAL A 140 1.54 0.97 10.32
C VAL A 140 2.07 1.53 9.00
N ASP A 141 2.16 0.67 8.01
CA ASP A 141 2.82 0.92 6.72
C ASP A 141 1.88 1.48 5.64
N GLY A 142 0.57 1.34 5.81
CA GLY A 142 -0.42 1.70 4.78
C GLY A 142 -0.40 0.80 3.56
N VAL A 143 0.08 -0.45 3.72
CA VAL A 143 0.16 -1.46 2.67
C VAL A 143 -0.85 -2.57 2.98
N TYR A 144 -1.61 -2.97 1.96
CA TYR A 144 -2.35 -4.22 2.04
C TYR A 144 -1.37 -5.37 1.82
N GLY A 145 -1.26 -6.28 2.78
CA GLY A 145 -0.46 -7.50 2.72
C GLY A 145 -1.17 -8.66 3.41
N PRO A 146 -0.50 -9.80 3.66
CA PRO A 146 -1.13 -10.98 4.25
C PRO A 146 -1.76 -10.72 5.62
N TYR A 147 -1.12 -9.89 6.45
CA TYR A 147 -1.71 -9.47 7.72
C TYR A 147 -3.03 -8.69 7.50
N ALA A 148 -3.02 -7.74 6.57
CA ALA A 148 -4.23 -7.00 6.23
C ALA A 148 -5.32 -7.93 5.67
N ARG A 149 -4.96 -8.90 4.83
CA ARG A 149 -5.88 -9.92 4.32
C ARG A 149 -6.57 -10.66 5.46
N ASP A 150 -5.82 -11.11 6.46
CA ASP A 150 -6.35 -11.98 7.52
C ASP A 150 -7.15 -11.18 8.58
N HIS A 151 -6.87 -9.89 8.75
CA HIS A 151 -7.47 -9.04 9.80
C HIS A 151 -8.53 -8.06 9.29
N MET A 152 -8.60 -7.78 7.99
CA MET A 152 -9.58 -6.86 7.42
C MET A 152 -10.98 -7.48 7.34
N LEU A 153 -11.99 -6.61 7.40
CA LEU A 153 -13.35 -6.95 7.06
C LEU A 153 -13.57 -6.79 5.55
N PHE A 154 -14.12 -7.83 4.95
CA PHE A 154 -14.53 -7.88 3.54
C PHE A 154 -16.05 -7.80 3.45
N ALA A 155 -16.52 -7.04 2.46
CA ALA A 155 -17.92 -6.96 2.13
C ALA A 155 -18.41 -8.31 1.56
N LEU A 156 -19.57 -8.76 2.05
CA LEU A 156 -20.28 -9.93 1.57
C LEU A 156 -21.23 -9.53 0.46
N TRP A 157 -21.07 -10.19 -0.68
CA TRP A 157 -21.88 -9.97 -1.87
C TRP A 157 -22.79 -11.15 -2.16
N TRP A 158 -23.98 -10.87 -2.67
CA TRP A 158 -24.95 -11.87 -3.11
C TRP A 158 -24.82 -12.06 -4.62
N HIS A 159 -24.61 -13.32 -5.05
CA HIS A 159 -24.69 -13.80 -6.44
C HIS A 159 -23.98 -12.98 -7.55
N THR A 160 -23.05 -12.08 -7.21
CA THR A 160 -22.37 -11.20 -8.17
C THR A 160 -20.88 -11.49 -8.16
N ASN A 161 -20.37 -11.94 -9.30
CA ASN A 161 -18.94 -12.22 -9.49
C ASN A 161 -18.10 -10.95 -9.71
N THR A 162 -18.73 -9.77 -9.59
CA THR A 162 -18.13 -8.45 -9.73
C THR A 162 -18.37 -7.66 -8.44
N VAL A 163 -17.43 -6.77 -8.09
CA VAL A 163 -17.57 -5.89 -6.94
C VAL A 163 -18.73 -4.91 -7.21
N PRO A 164 -19.82 -4.94 -6.44
CA PRO A 164 -20.95 -4.04 -6.64
C PRO A 164 -20.57 -2.59 -6.33
N THR A 165 -21.24 -1.64 -6.98
CA THR A 165 -21.08 -0.21 -6.71
C THR A 165 -21.80 0.25 -5.45
N THR A 166 -22.41 -0.67 -4.70
CA THR A 166 -23.20 -0.36 -3.51
C THR A 166 -22.31 -0.21 -2.27
N THR A 167 -22.70 0.68 -1.37
CA THR A 167 -22.02 0.88 -0.07
C THR A 167 -22.74 0.19 1.09
N ASN A 168 -23.79 -0.58 0.81
CA ASN A 168 -24.56 -1.33 1.81
C ASN A 168 -24.24 -2.82 1.68
N GLY A 169 -23.71 -3.42 2.74
CA GLY A 169 -23.34 -4.84 2.74
C GLY A 169 -23.07 -5.36 4.15
N ARG A 170 -23.14 -6.69 4.30
CA ARG A 170 -22.67 -7.37 5.52
C ARG A 170 -21.15 -7.54 5.43
N CYS A 171 -20.50 -7.69 6.58
CA CYS A 171 -19.04 -7.76 6.65
C CYS A 171 -18.58 -9.05 7.31
N SER A 172 -17.50 -9.63 6.81
CA SER A 172 -16.92 -10.87 7.30
C SER A 172 -15.39 -10.80 7.26
N ARG A 173 -14.73 -11.48 8.20
CA ARG A 173 -13.28 -11.64 8.16
C ARG A 173 -12.85 -12.62 7.08
N TYR A 174 -11.56 -12.63 6.80
CA TYR A 174 -10.94 -13.66 5.98
C TYR A 174 -10.75 -14.96 6.79
N ASP A 175 -11.82 -15.73 6.97
CA ASP A 175 -11.73 -17.09 7.51
C ASP A 175 -11.38 -18.07 6.36
N VAL A 176 -10.37 -18.91 6.56
CA VAL A 176 -9.93 -19.99 5.65
C VAL A 176 -10.54 -21.33 6.04
#